data_AF-A0A4Y2SQN0-F1
#
_entry.id   AF-A0A4Y2SQN0-F1
#
_cell.length_a   1.000
_cell.length_b   1.000
_cell.length_c   1.000
_cell.angle_alpha   90.00
_cell.angle_beta   90.00
_cell.angle_gamma   90.00
#
_symmetry.space_group_name_H-M   'P 1'
#
loop_
_entity.id
_entity.type
_entity.pdbx_description
1 polymer ?
#
loop_
_entity_poly.entity_id
_entity_poly.type
_entity_poly.pdbx_seq_one_letter_code
_entity_poly.pdbx_strand_id
1 'polypeptide(L)'
;AVFKRESEDGGEERVTPYFRSNVQIDLVSDTVGDHVPASFSKILEAVDEFIRRGMNLSGWILDKIVHFELCVAKYQPLRASSYIILPKKLADKKAVLNIQNEDQKCLVWCFIAHKLNSLAHNSYRVSHYTPHEQEIKLDGVECPVPLNKIPIIERLNNLRINVFGYEENEVFPLYVSKACRRRMCQLAAYR
;
A
#
# COMPACT_ATOMS: atom_id res chain seq x y z
N ALA A 1 -11.82 23.25 4.21
CA ALA A 1 -11.90 24.73 4.13
C ALA A 1 -13.19 25.12 3.41
N VAL A 2 -13.78 26.28 3.69
CA VAL A 2 -14.99 26.76 3.02
C VAL A 2 -14.59 27.74 1.93
N PHE A 3 -15.10 27.50 0.73
CA PHE A 3 -15.03 28.42 -0.40
C PHE A 3 -16.43 28.93 -0.69
N LYS A 4 -16.51 30.20 -1.09
CA LYS A 4 -17.77 30.83 -1.51
C LYS A 4 -17.62 31.48 -2.88
N ARG A 5 -18.72 31.58 -3.61
CA ARG A 5 -18.84 32.39 -4.83
C ARG A 5 -20.23 32.98 -4.94
N GLU A 6 -20.35 34.08 -5.65
CA GLU A 6 -21.66 34.58 -6.09
C GLU A 6 -22.14 33.76 -7.30
N SER A 7 -23.42 33.38 -7.27
CA SER A 7 -24.12 32.71 -8.35
C SER A 7 -24.74 33.74 -9.29
N GLU A 8 -25.00 33.35 -10.53
CA GLU A 8 -25.57 34.24 -11.57
C GLU A 8 -26.96 34.80 -11.17
N ASP A 9 -27.69 34.06 -10.32
CA ASP A 9 -29.01 34.46 -9.79
C ASP A 9 -28.93 35.38 -8.56
N GLY A 10 -27.74 35.85 -8.18
CA GLY A 10 -27.51 36.71 -6.99
C GLY A 10 -27.48 35.96 -5.65
N GLY A 11 -27.46 34.62 -5.68
CA GLY A 11 -27.29 33.76 -4.50
C GLY A 11 -25.82 33.54 -4.14
N GLU A 12 -25.54 33.13 -2.89
CA GLU A 12 -24.21 32.70 -2.45
C GLU A 12 -24.10 31.17 -2.47
N GLU A 13 -23.14 30.63 -3.20
CA GLU A 13 -22.82 29.21 -3.18
C GLU A 13 -21.63 28.93 -2.27
N ARG A 14 -21.70 27.81 -1.52
CA ARG A 14 -20.63 27.37 -0.62
C ARG A 14 -20.24 25.93 -0.88
N VAL A 15 -18.95 25.66 -0.84
CA VAL A 15 -18.39 24.30 -0.88
C VAL A 15 -17.34 24.14 0.20
N THR A 16 -17.22 22.92 0.73
CA THR A 16 -16.28 22.61 1.81
C THR A 16 -15.27 21.54 1.39
N PRO A 17 -14.36 21.82 0.44
CA PRO A 17 -13.32 20.87 0.05
C PRO A 17 -12.32 20.59 1.18
N TYR A 18 -11.74 19.39 1.13
CA TYR A 18 -10.66 18.95 2.00
C TYR A 18 -9.38 18.79 1.18
N PHE A 19 -8.27 19.35 1.68
CA PHE A 19 -6.97 19.33 1.03
C PHE A 19 -5.98 18.62 1.94
N ARG A 20 -5.11 17.80 1.36
CA ARG A 20 -4.11 17.03 2.11
C ARG A 20 -2.73 17.17 1.48
N SER A 21 -1.70 17.17 2.30
CA SER A 21 -0.33 16.98 1.85
C SER A 21 -0.07 15.50 1.48
N ASN A 22 1.14 15.24 1.00
CA ASN A 22 1.63 13.87 0.90
C ASN A 22 2.03 13.34 2.29
N VAL A 23 1.98 12.02 2.45
CA VAL A 23 2.55 11.35 3.64
C VAL A 23 4.07 11.50 3.60
N GLN A 24 4.64 11.96 4.72
CA GLN A 24 6.09 12.04 4.93
C GLN A 24 6.48 10.95 5.93
N ILE A 25 7.54 10.22 5.63
CA ILE A 25 8.10 9.21 6.53
C ILE A 25 9.31 9.84 7.19
N ASP A 26 9.21 10.06 8.49
CA ASP A 26 10.33 10.50 9.29
C ASP A 26 10.89 9.33 10.10
N LEU A 27 12.20 9.15 10.04
CA LEU A 27 12.94 8.12 10.77
C LEU A 27 13.76 8.72 11.93
N VAL A 28 13.91 10.05 11.98
CA VAL A 28 14.72 10.76 12.98
C VAL A 28 13.91 11.92 13.56
N SER A 29 13.76 11.97 14.87
CA SER A 29 12.81 12.89 15.51
C SER A 29 13.10 14.39 15.32
N ASP A 30 14.31 14.76 14.91
CA ASP A 30 14.76 16.14 14.76
C ASP A 30 14.45 16.74 13.37
N THR A 31 14.08 15.93 12.38
CA THR A 31 13.85 16.38 11.00
C THR A 31 12.39 16.71 10.67
N VAL A 32 11.47 16.56 11.63
CA VAL A 32 10.03 16.77 11.41
C VAL A 32 9.72 18.17 10.87
N GLY A 33 10.49 19.18 11.31
CA GLY A 33 10.36 20.55 10.85
C GLY A 33 10.61 20.73 9.35
N ASP A 34 11.49 19.92 8.77
CA ASP A 34 11.88 20.02 7.36
C ASP A 34 10.74 19.60 6.41
N HIS A 35 9.83 18.77 6.92
CA HIS A 35 8.66 18.31 6.17
C HIS A 35 7.52 19.34 6.13
N VAL A 36 7.54 20.34 7.02
CA VAL A 36 6.46 21.32 7.15
C VAL A 36 6.35 22.19 5.89
N PRO A 37 7.41 22.85 5.39
CA PRO A 37 7.31 23.69 4.19
C PRO A 37 6.81 22.91 2.97
N ALA A 38 7.33 21.71 2.74
CA ALA A 38 6.93 20.87 1.61
C ALA A 38 5.45 20.45 1.70
N SER A 39 4.96 20.17 2.91
CA SER A 39 3.55 19.84 3.14
C SER A 39 2.64 21.03 2.87
N PHE A 40 3.02 22.23 3.32
CA PHE A 40 2.30 23.46 3.01
C PHE A 40 2.29 23.76 1.52
N SER A 41 3.42 23.66 0.83
CA SER A 41 3.49 23.85 -0.63
C SER A 41 2.52 22.92 -1.36
N LYS A 42 2.44 21.64 -0.98
CA LYS A 42 1.50 20.69 -1.60
C LYS A 42 0.04 21.05 -1.38
N ILE A 43 -0.32 21.52 -0.18
CA ILE A 43 -1.68 21.96 0.14
C ILE A 43 -2.03 23.21 -0.66
N LEU A 44 -1.12 24.20 -0.73
CA LEU A 44 -1.31 25.42 -1.49
C LEU A 44 -1.47 25.15 -2.98
N GLU A 45 -0.66 24.26 -3.56
CA GLU A 45 -0.83 23.81 -4.94
C GLU A 45 -2.21 23.21 -5.19
N ALA A 46 -2.73 22.40 -4.26
CA ALA A 46 -4.04 21.78 -4.40
C ALA A 46 -5.19 22.81 -4.27
N VAL A 47 -5.02 23.82 -3.42
CA VAL A 47 -5.93 24.97 -3.31
C VAL A 47 -5.91 25.79 -4.61
N ASP A 48 -4.72 26.11 -5.12
CA ASP A 48 -4.56 26.85 -6.38
C ASP A 48 -5.12 26.09 -7.56
N GLU A 49 -4.94 24.76 -7.59
CA GLU A 49 -5.54 23.89 -8.60
C GLU A 49 -7.06 23.86 -8.48
N PHE A 50 -7.62 23.86 -7.27
CA PHE A 50 -9.07 23.95 -7.07
C PHE A 50 -9.65 25.26 -7.60
N ILE A 51 -8.98 26.38 -7.31
CA ILE A 51 -9.35 27.71 -7.82
C ILE A 51 -9.22 27.74 -9.36
N ARG A 52 -8.10 27.24 -9.92
CA ARG A 52 -7.83 27.26 -11.36
C ARG A 52 -8.68 26.29 -12.17
N ARG A 53 -8.94 25.06 -11.70
CA ARG A 53 -9.81 24.09 -12.39
C ARG A 53 -11.27 24.53 -12.40
N GLY A 54 -11.65 25.50 -11.57
CA GLY A 54 -12.92 26.21 -11.69
C GLY A 54 -13.02 27.12 -12.91
N MET A 55 -11.95 27.37 -13.68
CA MET A 55 -12.01 28.15 -14.92
C MET A 55 -12.78 27.35 -15.97
N ASN A 56 -14.06 27.67 -16.20
CA ASN A 56 -14.37 28.79 -17.09
C ASN A 56 -15.33 29.88 -16.57
N LEU A 57 -15.91 29.82 -15.36
CA LEU A 57 -16.93 30.83 -14.94
C LEU A 57 -17.10 31.05 -13.41
N SER A 58 -16.15 30.67 -12.57
CA SER A 58 -16.50 30.30 -11.20
C SER A 58 -15.61 30.98 -10.13
N GLY A 59 -16.03 32.17 -9.69
CA GLY A 59 -15.35 33.05 -8.71
C GLY A 59 -15.24 32.52 -7.27
N TRP A 60 -14.74 31.30 -7.09
CA TRP A 60 -14.48 30.72 -5.78
C TRP A 60 -13.37 31.48 -5.07
N ILE A 61 -13.72 32.06 -3.93
CA ILE A 61 -12.78 32.63 -2.98
C ILE A 61 -12.76 31.80 -1.69
N LEU A 62 -11.59 31.67 -1.08
CA LEU A 62 -11.46 31.08 0.23
C LEU A 62 -12.15 32.00 1.25
N ASP A 63 -13.20 31.50 1.91
CA ASP A 63 -13.91 32.23 2.96
C ASP A 63 -13.24 32.00 4.32
N LYS A 64 -13.04 30.73 4.69
CA LYS A 64 -12.41 30.35 5.96
C LYS A 64 -11.86 28.94 5.97
N ILE A 65 -10.88 28.70 6.84
CA ILE A 65 -10.44 27.35 7.19
C ILE A 65 -11.29 26.87 8.37
N VAL A 66 -12.02 25.77 8.18
CA VAL A 66 -12.90 25.21 9.23
C VAL A 66 -12.13 24.29 10.16
N HIS A 67 -11.20 23.51 9.61
CA HIS A 67 -10.46 22.48 10.32
C HIS A 67 -9.07 22.37 9.72
N PHE A 68 -8.07 22.19 10.59
CA PHE A 68 -6.68 21.95 10.21
C PHE A 68 -6.14 20.86 11.13
N GLU A 69 -5.63 19.77 10.55
CA GLU A 69 -5.18 18.61 11.30
C GLU A 69 -3.79 18.15 10.84
N LEU A 70 -2.99 17.75 11.82
CA LEU A 70 -1.73 17.06 11.61
C LEU A 70 -1.92 15.60 12.03
N CYS A 71 -1.95 14.69 11.06
CA CYS A 71 -2.08 13.27 11.30
C CYS A 71 -0.69 12.64 11.45
N VAL A 72 -0.36 12.17 12.64
CA VAL A 72 0.90 11.44 12.93
C VAL A 72 0.57 9.99 13.24
N ALA A 73 1.31 9.08 12.61
CA ALA A 73 1.22 7.65 12.90
C ALA A 73 2.62 7.10 13.18
N LYS A 74 2.72 6.12 14.09
CA LYS A 74 3.98 5.44 14.36
C LYS A 74 4.39 4.67 13.10
N TYR A 75 5.53 5.03 12.51
CA TYR A 75 6.06 4.30 11.38
C TYR A 75 6.50 2.90 11.82
N GLN A 76 5.76 1.89 11.41
CA GLN A 76 6.12 0.49 11.58
C GLN A 76 6.15 -0.12 10.19
N PRO A 77 7.33 -0.31 9.57
CA PRO A 77 7.43 -0.95 8.27
C PRO A 77 7.07 -2.43 8.38
N LEU A 78 6.37 -2.96 7.38
CA LEU A 78 6.20 -4.40 7.25
C LEU A 78 7.55 -5.01 6.88
N ARG A 79 8.07 -5.88 7.75
CA ARG A 79 9.25 -6.68 7.46
C ARG A 79 8.77 -8.03 6.96
N ALA A 80 9.01 -8.33 5.70
CA ALA A 80 8.96 -9.72 5.26
C ALA A 80 10.08 -10.46 6.00
N SER A 81 9.75 -11.62 6.57
CA SER A 81 10.67 -12.41 7.39
C SER A 81 10.58 -13.89 7.04
N SER A 82 11.16 -14.73 7.88
CA SER A 82 10.86 -16.16 7.95
C SER A 82 9.42 -16.43 8.40
N TYR A 83 9.08 -17.71 8.51
CA TYR A 83 7.80 -18.17 9.03
C TYR A 83 7.42 -17.48 10.33
N ILE A 84 6.17 -17.04 10.37
CA ILE A 84 5.49 -16.52 11.56
C ILE A 84 4.19 -17.30 11.75
N ILE A 85 3.81 -17.51 13.00
CA ILE A 85 2.59 -18.27 13.31
C ILE A 85 1.38 -17.44 12.89
N LEU A 86 0.44 -18.05 12.16
CA LEU A 86 -0.79 -17.37 11.76
C LEU A 86 -1.58 -16.93 13.01
N PRO A 87 -2.12 -15.71 13.03
CA PRO A 87 -3.14 -15.31 13.99
C PRO A 87 -4.29 -16.31 13.99
N LYS A 88 -4.82 -16.64 15.19
CA LYS A 88 -5.83 -17.69 15.38
C LYS A 88 -7.00 -17.61 14.40
N LYS A 89 -7.55 -16.41 14.17
CA LYS A 89 -8.67 -16.23 13.23
C LYS A 89 -8.32 -16.55 11.77
N LEU A 90 -7.06 -16.36 11.35
CA LEU A 90 -6.61 -16.77 10.00
C LEU A 90 -6.34 -18.27 9.95
N ALA A 91 -5.74 -18.83 11.00
CA ALA A 91 -5.51 -20.26 11.11
C ALA A 91 -6.84 -21.05 11.07
N ASP A 92 -7.85 -20.60 11.81
CA ASP A 92 -9.17 -21.23 11.91
C ASP A 92 -9.90 -21.25 10.56
N LYS A 93 -9.65 -20.26 9.68
CA LYS A 93 -10.22 -20.21 8.33
C LYS A 93 -9.66 -21.29 7.40
N LYS A 94 -8.48 -21.86 7.69
CA LYS A 94 -7.79 -22.87 6.86
C LYS A 94 -7.65 -22.48 5.38
N ALA A 95 -7.64 -21.18 5.09
CA ALA A 95 -7.62 -20.63 3.74
C ALA A 95 -6.24 -20.06 3.34
N VAL A 96 -5.31 -20.00 4.30
CA VAL A 96 -3.96 -19.46 4.09
C VAL A 96 -2.95 -20.59 4.12
N LEU A 97 -2.22 -20.75 3.02
CA LEU A 97 -1.02 -21.59 2.99
C LEU A 97 0.11 -20.84 3.69
N ASN A 98 0.53 -21.31 4.87
CA ASN A 98 1.62 -20.72 5.63
C ASN A 98 2.86 -21.62 5.58
N ILE A 99 3.78 -21.32 4.66
CA ILE A 99 5.00 -22.11 4.43
C ILE A 99 6.00 -21.85 5.57
N GLN A 100 6.50 -22.93 6.18
CA GLN A 100 7.40 -22.95 7.32
C GLN A 100 8.87 -22.87 6.87
N ASN A 101 9.36 -21.64 6.63
CA ASN A 101 10.75 -21.36 6.29
C ASN A 101 11.52 -20.70 7.45
N GLU A 102 12.84 -20.95 7.50
CA GLU A 102 13.77 -20.35 8.47
C GLU A 102 14.63 -19.23 7.84
N ASP A 103 14.56 -19.06 6.52
CA ASP A 103 15.28 -18.04 5.76
C ASP A 103 14.43 -16.78 5.51
N GLN A 104 14.98 -15.80 4.78
CA GLN A 104 14.27 -14.57 4.41
C GLN A 104 13.50 -14.67 3.08
N LYS A 105 13.28 -15.90 2.57
CA LYS A 105 12.76 -16.16 1.22
C LYS A 105 11.27 -16.53 1.20
N CYS A 106 10.50 -16.15 2.21
CA CYS A 106 9.07 -16.49 2.33
C CYS A 106 8.27 -16.14 1.05
N LEU A 107 8.57 -14.97 0.46
CA LEU A 107 7.93 -14.52 -0.78
C LEU A 107 8.24 -15.46 -1.96
N VAL A 108 9.49 -15.93 -2.07
CA VAL A 108 9.93 -16.86 -3.11
C VAL A 108 9.18 -18.18 -2.97
N TRP A 109 9.09 -18.72 -1.75
CA TRP A 109 8.36 -19.95 -1.48
C TRP A 109 6.87 -19.84 -1.84
N CYS A 110 6.23 -18.71 -1.52
CA CYS A 110 4.84 -18.44 -1.90
C CYS A 110 4.64 -18.41 -3.43
N PHE A 111 5.58 -17.84 -4.19
CA PHE A 111 5.49 -17.84 -5.65
C PHE A 111 5.64 -19.23 -6.26
N ILE A 112 6.55 -20.04 -5.73
CA ILE A 112 6.72 -21.42 -6.17
C ILE A 112 5.46 -22.22 -5.86
N ALA A 113 4.93 -22.11 -4.65
CA ALA A 113 3.69 -22.78 -4.27
C ALA A 113 2.52 -22.39 -5.19
N HIS A 114 2.42 -21.10 -5.55
CA HIS A 114 1.43 -20.62 -6.51
C HIS A 114 1.63 -21.20 -7.93
N LYS A 115 2.87 -21.23 -8.43
CA LYS A 115 3.19 -21.77 -9.76
C LYS A 115 2.88 -23.27 -9.85
N LEU A 116 3.25 -24.03 -8.82
CA LEU A 116 3.03 -25.47 -8.74
C LEU A 116 1.56 -25.84 -8.46
N ASN A 117 0.74 -24.86 -8.05
CA ASN A 117 -0.63 -25.10 -7.58
C ASN A 117 -0.67 -26.17 -6.48
N SER A 118 0.32 -26.13 -5.56
CA SER A 118 0.51 -27.17 -4.55
C SER A 118 -0.55 -27.07 -3.45
N LEU A 119 -1.58 -27.89 -3.57
CA LEU A 119 -2.61 -28.12 -2.53
C LEU A 119 -2.42 -29.47 -1.84
N ALA A 120 -1.25 -30.09 -2.00
CA ALA A 120 -0.96 -31.42 -1.48
C ALA A 120 -0.87 -31.42 0.05
N HIS A 121 -1.01 -32.62 0.63
CA HIS A 121 -0.74 -32.86 2.05
C HIS A 121 0.69 -32.38 2.41
N ASN A 122 0.84 -31.65 3.51
CA ASN A 122 2.10 -31.02 3.95
C ASN A 122 2.66 -29.90 3.06
N SER A 123 1.84 -29.21 2.27
CA SER A 123 2.24 -28.02 1.50
C SER A 123 2.88 -26.90 2.36
N TYR A 124 2.73 -26.92 3.68
CA TYR A 124 3.45 -25.98 4.56
C TYR A 124 4.98 -26.21 4.61
N ARG A 125 5.53 -27.33 4.12
CA ARG A 125 6.98 -27.62 4.23
C ARG A 125 7.78 -27.04 3.08
N VAL A 126 8.86 -26.32 3.38
CA VAL A 126 9.76 -25.71 2.38
C VAL A 126 10.43 -26.74 1.45
N SER A 127 10.70 -27.95 1.94
CA SER A 127 11.39 -28.99 1.16
C SER A 127 10.68 -29.34 -0.16
N HIS A 128 9.36 -29.11 -0.26
CA HIS A 128 8.60 -29.32 -1.50
C HIS A 128 8.91 -28.27 -2.57
N TYR A 129 9.48 -27.13 -2.17
CA TYR A 129 9.69 -25.95 -3.02
C TYR A 129 11.15 -25.69 -3.33
N THR A 130 12.07 -26.14 -2.46
CA THR A 130 13.53 -25.99 -2.64
C THR A 130 14.04 -26.39 -4.03
N PRO A 131 13.58 -27.50 -4.66
CA PRO A 131 14.06 -27.88 -6.01
C PRO A 131 13.73 -26.84 -7.10
N HIS A 132 12.72 -26.00 -6.87
CA HIS A 132 12.19 -25.02 -7.83
C HIS A 132 12.66 -23.60 -7.54
N GLU A 133 13.57 -23.40 -6.58
CA GLU A 133 14.03 -22.07 -6.16
C GLU A 133 14.55 -21.23 -7.33
N GLN A 134 15.31 -21.85 -8.23
CA GLN A 134 15.91 -21.22 -9.41
C GLN A 134 14.88 -20.77 -10.47
N GLU A 135 13.62 -21.19 -10.35
CA GLU A 135 12.54 -20.79 -11.28
C GLU A 135 11.98 -19.39 -10.97
N ILE A 136 12.33 -18.82 -9.81
CA ILE A 136 11.91 -17.47 -9.41
C ILE A 136 13.03 -16.48 -9.72
N LYS A 137 12.70 -15.51 -10.59
CA LYS A 137 13.63 -14.46 -11.02
C LYS A 137 13.52 -13.25 -10.09
N LEU A 138 14.60 -12.91 -9.39
CA LEU A 138 14.67 -11.73 -8.53
C LEU A 138 15.50 -10.57 -9.11
N ASP A 139 16.29 -10.79 -10.16
CA ASP A 139 17.07 -9.75 -10.86
C ASP A 139 17.94 -8.90 -9.91
N GLY A 140 18.70 -9.57 -9.04
CA GLY A 140 19.58 -8.91 -8.06
C GLY A 140 18.85 -8.28 -6.87
N VAL A 141 17.53 -8.40 -6.75
CA VAL A 141 16.79 -7.98 -5.56
C VAL A 141 17.07 -8.96 -4.42
N GLU A 142 17.63 -8.43 -3.33
CA GLU A 142 17.91 -9.21 -2.12
C GLU A 142 16.63 -9.51 -1.35
N CYS A 143 16.65 -10.65 -0.66
CA CYS A 143 15.60 -11.02 0.28
C CYS A 143 15.92 -10.46 1.68
N PRO A 144 14.91 -9.96 2.41
CA PRO A 144 13.49 -9.96 2.08
C PRO A 144 13.12 -8.89 1.04
N VAL A 145 12.28 -9.28 0.06
CA VAL A 145 11.89 -8.40 -1.04
C VAL A 145 10.97 -7.29 -0.54
N PRO A 146 11.30 -6.00 -0.75
CA PRO A 146 10.45 -4.89 -0.33
C PRO A 146 9.25 -4.73 -1.28
N LEU A 147 8.12 -4.23 -0.73
CA LEU A 147 6.86 -4.05 -1.48
C LEU A 147 7.02 -3.23 -2.78
N ASN A 148 7.87 -2.21 -2.76
CA ASN A 148 8.11 -1.35 -3.92
C ASN A 148 8.83 -2.07 -5.09
N LYS A 149 9.42 -3.26 -4.86
CA LYS A 149 10.05 -4.07 -5.90
C LYS A 149 9.09 -5.11 -6.49
N ILE A 150 7.90 -5.32 -5.91
CA ILE A 150 6.90 -6.27 -6.43
C ILE A 150 6.54 -6.02 -7.90
N PRO A 151 6.37 -4.78 -8.41
CA PRO A 151 6.11 -4.54 -9.83
C PRO A 151 7.21 -5.05 -10.78
N ILE A 152 8.46 -5.12 -10.30
CA ILE A 152 9.58 -5.67 -11.06
C ILE A 152 9.48 -7.19 -11.06
N ILE A 153 9.35 -7.79 -9.87
CA ILE A 153 9.23 -9.24 -9.69
C ILE A 153 8.03 -9.81 -10.46
N GLU A 154 6.91 -9.10 -10.46
CA GLU A 154 5.69 -9.46 -11.18
C GLU A 154 5.96 -9.60 -12.68
N ARG A 155 6.68 -8.65 -13.28
CA ARG A 155 7.04 -8.66 -14.70
C ARG A 155 8.01 -9.79 -15.03
N LEU A 156 9.05 -9.96 -14.21
CA LEU A 156 10.09 -10.97 -14.41
C LEU A 156 9.54 -12.41 -14.37
N ASN A 157 8.53 -12.65 -13.53
CA ASN A 157 7.96 -13.97 -13.30
C ASN A 157 6.63 -14.19 -14.01
N ASN A 158 6.13 -13.19 -14.76
CA ASN A 158 4.83 -13.21 -15.43
C ASN A 158 3.66 -13.52 -14.46
N LEU A 159 3.69 -12.94 -13.27
CA LEU A 159 2.68 -13.14 -12.23
C LEU A 159 1.68 -11.99 -12.18
N ARG A 160 0.59 -12.13 -11.44
CA ARG A 160 -0.27 -11.02 -11.02
C ARG A 160 -0.37 -11.11 -9.50
N ILE A 161 0.19 -10.13 -8.80
CA ILE A 161 0.41 -10.21 -7.36
C ILE A 161 -0.48 -9.20 -6.64
N ASN A 162 -1.26 -9.68 -5.68
CA ASN A 162 -1.90 -8.81 -4.70
C ASN A 162 -1.31 -9.12 -3.33
N VAL A 163 -0.95 -8.08 -2.58
CA VAL A 163 -0.49 -8.19 -1.21
C VAL A 163 -1.49 -7.47 -0.31
N PHE A 164 -2.00 -8.20 0.66
CA PHE A 164 -2.91 -7.69 1.68
C PHE A 164 -2.22 -7.72 3.03
N GLY A 165 -2.34 -6.63 3.78
CA GLY A 165 -1.98 -6.57 5.19
C GLY A 165 -3.10 -7.16 6.04
N TYR A 166 -2.72 -7.75 7.16
CA TYR A 166 -3.65 -8.18 8.20
C TYR A 166 -3.16 -7.71 9.56
N GLU A 167 -3.95 -6.84 10.21
CA GLU A 167 -3.66 -6.26 11.51
C GLU A 167 -5.00 -6.04 12.24
N GLU A 168 -5.04 -6.30 13.56
CA GLU A 168 -6.24 -6.09 14.40
C GLU A 168 -7.55 -6.74 13.88
N ASN A 169 -7.44 -7.82 13.11
CA ASN A 169 -8.52 -8.53 12.42
C ASN A 169 -9.08 -7.84 11.17
N GLU A 170 -8.46 -6.76 10.72
CA GLU A 170 -8.80 -6.09 9.48
C GLU A 170 -7.85 -6.51 8.36
N VAL A 171 -8.37 -6.57 7.14
CA VAL A 171 -7.61 -6.84 5.92
C VAL A 171 -7.57 -5.56 5.10
N PHE A 172 -6.38 -5.12 4.70
CA PHE A 172 -6.20 -3.91 3.91
C PHE A 172 -5.23 -4.14 2.75
N PRO A 173 -5.43 -3.47 1.59
CA PRO A 173 -4.52 -3.64 0.46
C PRO A 173 -3.18 -2.94 0.72
N LEU A 174 -2.08 -3.66 0.53
CA LEU A 174 -0.72 -3.10 0.53
C LEU A 174 -0.21 -2.90 -0.89
N TYR A 175 -0.55 -3.82 -1.79
CA TYR A 175 -0.23 -3.75 -3.20
C TYR A 175 -1.31 -4.46 -3.99
N VAL A 176 -1.87 -3.80 -5.00
CA VAL A 176 -2.83 -4.42 -5.92
C VAL A 176 -2.27 -4.30 -7.32
N SER A 177 -2.06 -5.45 -7.96
CA SER A 177 -1.55 -5.48 -9.33
C SER A 177 -2.54 -4.84 -10.29
N LYS A 178 -1.99 -4.03 -11.21
CA LYS A 178 -2.72 -3.49 -12.37
C LYS A 178 -2.67 -4.44 -13.58
N ALA A 179 -1.91 -5.54 -13.50
CA ALA A 179 -1.79 -6.47 -14.61
C ALA A 179 -3.08 -7.27 -14.82
N CYS A 180 -3.53 -7.34 -16.07
CA CYS A 180 -4.66 -8.18 -16.46
C CYS A 180 -4.14 -9.58 -16.84
N ARG A 181 -4.00 -10.47 -15.84
CA ARG A 181 -3.62 -11.88 -16.05
C ARG A 181 -4.62 -12.82 -15.38
N ARG A 182 -4.74 -14.03 -15.92
CA ARG A 182 -5.78 -15.01 -15.56
C ARG A 182 -5.58 -15.63 -14.17
N ARG A 183 -4.33 -15.91 -13.77
CA ARG A 183 -4.01 -16.44 -12.42
C ARG A 183 -3.45 -15.32 -11.55
N MET A 184 -3.99 -15.22 -10.34
CA MET A 184 -3.65 -14.19 -9.37
C MET A 184 -3.06 -14.84 -8.13
N CYS A 185 -1.88 -14.40 -7.75
CA CYS A 185 -1.23 -14.75 -6.49
C CYS A 185 -1.69 -13.76 -5.43
N GLN A 186 -2.41 -14.25 -4.42
CA GLN A 186 -2.82 -13.45 -3.27
C GLN A 186 -1.90 -13.76 -2.09
N LEU A 187 -1.24 -12.73 -1.57
CA LEU A 187 -0.32 -12.82 -0.45
C LEU A 187 -0.92 -12.08 0.74
N ALA A 188 -0.75 -12.64 1.93
CA ALA A 188 -1.08 -12.00 3.19
C ALA A 188 0.22 -11.67 3.94
N ALA A 189 0.38 -10.41 4.32
CA ALA A 189 1.44 -9.93 5.20
C ALA A 189 0.82 -9.62 6.56
N TYR A 190 1.40 -10.16 7.62
CA TYR A 190 0.92 -9.99 8.99
C TYR A 190 2.11 -9.93 9.95
N ARG A 191 1.81 -9.60 11.20
CA ARG A 191 2.78 -9.53 12.31
C ARG A 191 2.33 -10.44 13.44
#